data_AF-A0A2G9M574-F1
#
_entry.id   AF-A0A2G9M574-F1
#
_cell.length_a   1.000
_cell.length_b   1.000
_cell.length_c   1.000
_cell.angle_alpha   90.00
_cell.angle_beta   90.00
_cell.angle_gamma   90.00
#
_symmetry.space_group_name_H-M   'P 1'
#
loop_
_entity.id
_entity.type
_entity.pdbx_description
1 polymer ?
#
loop_
_entity_poly.entity_id
_entity_poly.type
_entity_poly.pdbx_seq_one_letter_code
_entity_poly.pdbx_strand_id
1 'polypeptide(L)' 'MIRKLLNRLRKHKYPNRFLKFYHLNKKRLNNERRSLYDEKRKKGICVRCNDKAVSGIVFCSYHQKKQKKYNRIARS' A
#
# COMPACT_ATOMS: atom_id res chain seq x y z
N MET A 1 36.30 -22.87 -2.49
CA MET A 1 35.20 -22.97 -3.48
C MET A 1 33.89 -23.55 -2.91
N ILE A 2 33.93 -24.46 -1.95
CA ILE A 2 32.76 -25.13 -1.33
C ILE A 2 31.73 -24.15 -0.72
N ARG A 3 32.19 -23.07 -0.08
CA ARG A 3 31.33 -22.05 0.57
C ARG A 3 30.38 -21.31 -0.40
N LYS A 4 30.83 -21.07 -1.65
CA LYS A 4 29.99 -20.47 -2.72
C LYS A 4 28.89 -21.43 -3.17
N LEU A 5 29.19 -22.72 -3.23
CA LEU A 5 28.26 -23.78 -3.64
C LEU A 5 27.17 -23.99 -2.59
N LEU A 6 27.54 -24.01 -1.31
CA LEU A 6 26.62 -24.13 -0.17
C LEU A 6 25.65 -22.94 -0.07
N ASN A 7 26.11 -21.71 -0.36
CA ASN A 7 25.23 -20.54 -0.41
C ASN A 7 24.21 -20.61 -1.56
N ARG A 8 24.55 -21.27 -2.68
CA ARG A 8 23.63 -21.46 -3.82
C ARG A 8 22.48 -22.44 -3.49
N LEU A 9 22.71 -23.36 -2.56
CA LEU A 9 21.73 -24.37 -2.12
C LEU A 9 20.84 -23.88 -0.97
N ARG A 10 21.11 -22.71 -0.36
CA ARG A 10 20.24 -22.13 0.67
C ARG A 10 18.94 -21.66 0.03
N LYS A 11 17.85 -22.39 0.30
CA LYS A 11 16.49 -21.92 0.05
C LYS A 11 16.26 -20.65 0.88
N HIS A 12 16.27 -19.49 0.22
CA HIS A 12 15.88 -18.25 0.86
C HIS A 12 14.38 -18.30 1.17
N LYS A 13 14.01 -18.09 2.43
CA LYS A 13 12.60 -18.06 2.88
C LYS A 13 11.73 -17.06 2.10
N TYR A 14 12.34 -16.06 1.48
CA TYR A 14 11.66 -15.04 0.70
C TYR A 14 12.30 -14.90 -0.70
N PRO A 15 11.52 -14.67 -1.77
CA PRO A 15 12.04 -14.59 -3.14
C PRO A 15 13.00 -13.42 -3.38
N ASN A 16 12.85 -12.33 -2.62
CA ASN A 16 13.74 -11.17 -2.71
C ASN A 16 13.75 -10.37 -1.41
N ARG A 17 14.69 -9.42 -1.30
CA ARG A 17 14.87 -8.56 -0.12
C ARG A 17 13.66 -7.68 0.18
N PHE A 18 12.91 -7.25 -0.83
CA PHE A 18 11.74 -6.38 -0.66
C PHE A 18 10.56 -7.14 -0.04
N LEU A 19 10.30 -8.36 -0.51
CA LEU A 19 9.28 -9.22 0.07
C LEU A 19 9.64 -9.62 1.49
N LYS A 20 10.92 -9.95 1.76
CA LYS A 20 11.41 -10.17 3.12
C LYS A 20 11.09 -8.97 4.02
N PHE A 21 11.44 -7.76 3.59
CA PHE A 21 11.16 -6.54 4.35
C PHE A 21 9.65 -6.36 4.60
N TYR A 22 8.83 -6.49 3.56
CA TYR A 22 7.37 -6.36 3.66
C TYR A 22 6.78 -7.32 4.69
N HIS A 23 7.12 -8.61 4.60
CA HIS A 23 6.57 -9.62 5.51
C HIS A 23 7.04 -9.42 6.96
N LEU A 24 8.31 -9.08 7.18
CA LEU A 24 8.84 -8.81 8.53
C LEU A 24 8.25 -7.54 9.16
N ASN A 25 7.85 -6.55 8.36
CA ASN A 25 7.36 -5.25 8.84
C ASN A 25 5.84 -5.06 8.67
N LYS A 26 5.10 -6.08 8.23
CA LYS A 26 3.70 -5.96 7.79
C LYS A 26 2.80 -5.26 8.81
N LYS A 27 2.92 -5.61 10.10
CA LYS A 27 2.12 -5.00 11.18
C LYS A 27 2.40 -3.50 11.31
N ARG A 28 3.67 -3.10 11.36
CA ARG A 28 4.09 -1.69 11.42
C ARG A 28 3.61 -0.91 10.20
N LEU A 29 3.86 -1.42 8.99
CA LEU A 29 3.44 -0.77 7.73
C LEU A 29 1.92 -0.58 7.65
N ASN A 30 1.14 -1.55 8.13
CA ASN A 30 -0.32 -1.43 8.16
C ASN A 30 -0.79 -0.37 9.16
N ASN A 31 -0.14 -0.26 10.33
CA ASN A 31 -0.45 0.78 11.29
C ASN A 31 -0.13 2.16 10.71
N GLU A 32 1.06 2.35 10.12
CA GLU A 32 1.44 3.60 9.47
C GLU A 32 0.46 4.02 8.36
N ARG A 33 0.00 3.06 7.54
CA ARG A 33 -1.00 3.33 6.50
C ARG A 33 -2.34 3.78 7.08
N ARG A 34 -2.80 3.18 8.19
CA ARG A 34 -4.05 3.57 8.87
C ARG A 34 -3.93 4.97 9.47
N SER A 35 -2.83 5.23 10.17
CA SER A 35 -2.55 6.56 10.75
C SER A 35 -2.52 7.64 9.66
N LEU A 36 -1.81 7.40 8.55
CA LEU A 36 -1.76 8.35 7.44
C LEU A 36 -3.12 8.54 6.77
N TYR A 37 -3.92 7.48 6.63
CA TYR A 37 -5.27 7.56 6.10
C TYR A 37 -6.14 8.49 6.96
N ASP A 38 -6.14 8.29 8.28
CA ASP A 38 -6.94 9.09 9.22
C ASP A 38 -6.46 10.54 9.27
N GLU A 39 -5.15 10.76 9.22
CA GLU A 39 -4.56 12.09 9.15
C GLU A 39 -5.02 12.84 7.88
N LYS A 40 -4.91 12.20 6.71
CA LYS A 40 -5.34 12.81 5.44
C LYS A 40 -6.84 13.10 5.43
N ARG A 41 -7.65 12.17 5.94
CA ARG A 41 -9.10 12.35 6.08
C ARG A 41 -9.42 13.57 6.94
N LYS A 42 -8.80 13.72 8.11
CA LYS A 42 -9.02 14.86 9.01
C LYS A 42 -8.58 16.20 8.40
N LYS A 43 -7.50 16.19 7.61
CA LYS A 43 -6.98 17.37 6.90
C LYS A 43 -7.75 17.74 5.63
N GLY A 44 -8.76 16.96 5.22
CA GLY A 44 -9.46 17.18 3.95
C GLY A 44 -8.56 16.95 2.73
N ILE A 45 -7.59 16.05 2.85
CA ILE A 45 -6.66 15.65 1.77
C ILE A 45 -7.09 14.29 1.23
N CYS A 46 -6.97 14.11 -0.09
CA CYS A 46 -7.26 12.84 -0.74
C CYS A 46 -6.40 11.71 -0.14
N VAL A 47 -7.01 10.61 0.28
CA VAL A 47 -6.27 9.48 0.89
C VAL A 47 -5.37 8.70 -0.08
N ARG A 48 -5.47 8.95 -1.40
CA ARG A 48 -4.69 8.28 -2.45
C ARG A 48 -3.59 9.13 -3.09
N CYS A 49 -3.72 10.44 -3.03
CA CYS A 49 -2.68 11.38 -3.48
C CYS A 49 -2.49 12.45 -2.41
N ASN A 50 -2.01 13.63 -2.77
CA ASN A 50 -1.85 14.75 -1.84
C ASN A 50 -2.72 15.97 -2.22
N ASP A 51 -3.63 15.81 -3.20
CA ASP A 51 -4.55 16.87 -3.60
C ASP A 51 -5.67 17.05 -2.57
N LYS A 52 -6.31 18.22 -2.60
CA LYS A 52 -7.49 18.52 -1.78
C LYS A 52 -8.62 17.53 -2.07
N ALA A 53 -9.23 17.00 -1.03
CA ALA A 53 -10.41 16.16 -1.13
C ALA A 53 -11.64 17.02 -1.47
N VAL A 54 -12.62 16.42 -2.13
CA VAL A 54 -13.92 17.05 -2.34
C VAL A 54 -14.67 17.11 -0.99
N SER A 55 -15.40 18.20 -0.73
CA SER A 55 -16.16 18.36 0.52
C SER A 55 -17.06 17.15 0.80
N GLY A 56 -16.99 16.62 2.02
CA GLY A 56 -17.73 15.42 2.43
C GLY A 56 -17.22 14.10 1.85
N ILE A 57 -16.13 14.09 1.08
CA ILE A 57 -15.59 12.89 0.42
C ILE A 57 -14.10 12.72 0.79
N VAL A 58 -13.60 11.48 0.85
CA VAL A 58 -12.20 11.17 1.21
C VAL A 58 -11.22 11.22 0.03
N PHE A 59 -11.70 11.52 -1.18
CA PHE A 59 -10.93 11.52 -2.42
C PHE A 59 -10.98 12.89 -3.12
N CYS A 60 -9.94 13.21 -3.89
CA CYS A 60 -9.99 14.29 -4.87
C CYS A 60 -10.93 13.92 -6.03
N SER A 61 -11.29 14.90 -6.85
CA SER A 61 -12.22 14.73 -7.99
C SER A 61 -11.80 13.59 -8.93
N TYR A 62 -10.50 13.48 -9.23
CA TYR A 62 -9.93 12.44 -10.08
C TYR A 62 -10.09 11.04 -9.47
N HIS A 63 -9.65 10.86 -8.22
CA HIS A 63 -9.73 9.57 -7.55
C HIS A 63 -11.18 9.15 -7.26
N GLN A 64 -12.08 10.12 -7.05
CA GLN A 64 -13.50 9.84 -6.92
C GLN A 64 -14.10 9.29 -8.21
N LYS A 65 -13.77 9.85 -9.38
CA LYS A 65 -14.19 9.31 -10.69
C LYS A 65 -13.68 7.88 -10.90
N LYS A 66 -12.41 7.61 -10.59
CA LYS A 66 -11.85 6.25 -10.64
C LYS A 66 -12.58 5.31 -9.69
N GLN A 67 -12.84 5.73 -8.45
CA GLN A 67 -13.52 4.90 -7.47
C GLN A 67 -14.93 4.53 -7.94
N LYS A 68 -15.68 5.47 -8.55
CA LYS A 68 -16.98 5.18 -9.17
C LYS A 68 -16.87 4.12 -10.28
N LYS A 69 -15.85 4.20 -11.15
CA LYS A 69 -15.61 3.18 -12.19
C LYS A 69 -15.33 1.80 -11.58
N TYR A 70 -14.45 1.72 -10.58
CA TYR A 70 -14.14 0.45 -9.89
C TYR A 70 -15.38 -0.13 -9.21
N ASN A 71 -16.15 0.71 -8.53
CA ASN A 71 -17.39 0.34 -7.85
C ASN A 71 -18.46 -0.19 -8.81
N ARG A 72 -18.49 0.32 -10.05
CA ARG A 72 -19.40 -0.16 -11.10
C ARG A 72 -18.99 -1.54 -11.59
N ILE A 73 -17.70 -1.73 -11.92
CA ILE A 73 -17.17 -3.02 -12.39
C ILE A 73 -17.31 -4.12 -11.33
N ALA A 74 -17.08 -3.81 -10.06
CA ALA A 74 -17.21 -4.79 -8.99
C ALA A 74 -18.67 -5.19 -8.67
N ARG A 75 -19.65 -4.48 -9.22
CA ARG A 75 -21.09 -4.70 -8.98
C ARG A 75 -21.85 -5.16 -10.24
N SER A 76 -21.19 -5.16 -11.40
CA SER A 76 -21.69 -5.80 -12.63
C SER A 76 -21.33 -7.27 -12.62
#